data_AF-A0A3B9IV50-F1
#
_entry.id   AF-A0A3B9IV50-F1
#
_cell.length_a   1.000
_cell.length_b   1.000
_cell.length_c   1.000
_cell.angle_alpha   90.00
_cell.angle_beta   90.00
_cell.angle_gamma   90.00
#
_symmetry.space_group_name_H-M   'P 1'
#
loop_
_entity.id
_entity.type
_entity.pdbx_description
1 polymer ?
#
loop_
_entity_poly.entity_id
_entity_poly.type
_entity_poly.pdbx_seq_one_letter_code
_entity_poly.pdbx_strand_id
1 'polypeptide(L)' 'GLRPRDDEAEAPIRAFDEAGHIRPLEEIEADIIRMALRQYRGRVSEMARRLGIGRSTLYRKLRDLGLDGTD' A
#
# COMPACT_ATOMS: atom_id res chain seq x y z
N GLY A 1 19.77 14.31 -15.26
CA GLY A 1 18.86 13.53 -14.42
C GLY A 1 17.48 13.71 -14.98
N LEU A 2 16.89 12.64 -15.50
CA LEU A 2 15.52 12.69 -16.00
C LEU A 2 14.63 13.06 -14.81
N ARG A 3 13.98 14.23 -14.84
CA ARG A 3 12.90 14.48 -13.88
C ARG A 3 11.80 13.46 -14.18
N PRO A 4 11.22 12.81 -13.17
CA PRO A 4 10.00 12.01 -13.34
C PRO A 4 9.02 12.78 -14.23
N ARG A 5 8.49 12.15 -15.27
CA ARG A 5 7.35 12.74 -16.00
C ARG A 5 6.21 12.87 -14.99
N ASP A 6 5.39 13.91 -15.09
CA ASP A 6 4.34 14.20 -14.11
C ASP A 6 3.37 12.99 -13.92
N ASP A 7 3.32 12.09 -14.89
CA ASP A 7 2.63 10.80 -14.91
C ASP A 7 3.20 9.75 -13.92
N GLU A 8 4.46 9.86 -13.47
CA GLU A 8 5.05 9.01 -12.41
C GLU A 8 4.58 9.39 -11.00
N ALA A 9 3.97 10.57 -10.83
CA ALA A 9 3.31 10.95 -9.57
C ALA A 9 2.06 10.09 -9.30
N GLU A 10 1.55 9.39 -10.31
CA GLU A 10 0.45 8.43 -10.21
C GLU A 10 0.90 6.98 -10.05
N ALA A 11 2.19 6.66 -10.01
CA ALA A 11 2.64 5.30 -9.70
C ALA A 11 2.24 4.97 -8.24
N PRO A 12 1.27 4.07 -8.00
CA PRO A 12 0.64 3.96 -6.69
C PRO A 12 1.57 3.38 -5.61
N ILE A 13 2.73 2.85 -6.01
CA ILE A 13 3.74 2.25 -5.14
C ILE A 13 5.12 2.68 -5.64
N ARG A 14 5.84 3.50 -4.86
CA ARG A 14 7.23 3.91 -5.17
C ARG A 14 8.20 2.95 -4.49
N ALA A 15 9.10 2.33 -5.24
CA ALA A 15 10.10 1.41 -4.68
C ALA A 15 11.34 2.11 -4.12
N PHE A 16 11.69 3.27 -4.67
CA PHE A 16 12.87 4.04 -4.31
C PHE A 16 12.49 5.36 -3.62
N ASP A 17 13.34 5.83 -2.72
CA ASP A 17 13.27 7.16 -2.12
C ASP A 17 13.87 8.24 -3.04
N GLU A 18 13.83 9.51 -2.59
CA GLU A 18 14.35 10.64 -3.37
C GLU A 18 15.88 10.60 -3.56
N ALA A 19 16.59 9.85 -2.73
CA ALA A 19 18.03 9.63 -2.83
C ALA A 19 18.39 8.43 -3.74
N GLY A 20 17.39 7.67 -4.19
CA GLY A 20 17.56 6.49 -5.03
C GLY A 20 17.83 5.19 -4.26
N HIS A 21 17.61 5.17 -2.94
CA HIS A 21 17.68 3.94 -2.15
C HIS A 21 16.34 3.20 -2.12
N ILE A 22 16.38 1.89 -1.92
CA ILE A 22 15.17 1.09 -1.71
C ILE A 22 14.48 1.54 -0.43
N ARG A 23 13.19 1.87 -0.53
CA ARG A 23 12.38 2.22 0.62
C ARG A 23 12.22 1.02 1.56
N PRO A 24 12.07 1.24 2.87
CA PRO A 24 11.74 0.18 3.80
C PRO A 24 10.54 -0.64 3.31
N LEU A 25 10.62 -1.97 3.44
CA LEU A 25 9.57 -2.86 2.97
C LEU A 25 8.20 -2.54 3.61
N GLU A 26 8.21 -2.09 4.86
CA GLU A 26 7.01 -1.64 5.58
C GLU A 26 6.31 -0.45 4.91
N GLU A 27 7.05 0.49 4.32
CA GLU A 27 6.47 1.62 3.62
C GLU A 27 5.89 1.22 2.26
N ILE A 28 6.59 0.36 1.54
CA ILE A 28 6.12 -0.21 0.26
C ILE A 28 4.85 -1.04 0.52
N GLU A 29 4.83 -1.82 1.59
CA GLU A 29 3.67 -2.58 2.02
C GLU A 29 2.49 -1.68 2.39
N ALA A 30 2.74 -0.56 3.06
CA ALA A 30 1.70 0.42 3.37
C ALA A 30 1.04 0.99 2.10
N ASP A 31 1.83 1.28 1.06
CA ASP A 31 1.31 1.76 -0.22
C ASP A 31 0.45 0.71 -0.91
N ILE A 32 0.89 -0.55 -0.90
CA ILE A 32 0.13 -1.70 -1.42
C ILE A 32 -1.21 -1.83 -0.69
N ILE A 33 -1.22 -1.72 0.65
CA ILE A 33 -2.44 -1.85 1.46
C ILE A 33 -3.41 -0.70 1.18
N ARG A 34 -2.94 0.55 1.11
CA ARG A 34 -3.78 1.71 0.76
C ARG A 34 -4.38 1.58 -0.64
N MET A 35 -3.60 1.10 -1.60
CA MET A 35 -4.10 0.83 -2.95
C MET A 35 -5.16 -0.28 -2.96
N ALA A 36 -4.91 -1.37 -2.22
CA ALA A 36 -5.85 -2.47 -2.12
C ALA A 36 -7.18 -2.05 -1.47
N LEU A 37 -7.16 -1.21 -0.43
CA LEU A 37 -8.38 -0.64 0.16
C LEU A 37 -9.24 0.09 -0.86
N ARG A 38 -8.64 0.97 -1.67
CA ARG A 38 -9.34 1.70 -2.74
C ARG A 38 -9.91 0.75 -3.79
N GLN A 39 -9.14 -0.26 -4.19
CA GLN A 39 -9.53 -1.21 -5.24
C GLN A 39 -10.65 -2.16 -4.79
N TYR A 40 -10.60 -2.64 -3.55
CA TYR A 40 -11.51 -3.68 -3.04
C TYR A 40 -12.68 -3.12 -2.24
N ARG A 41 -12.78 -1.80 -2.02
CA ARG A 41 -13.94 -1.08 -1.46
C ARG A 41 -14.50 -1.73 -0.18
N GLY A 42 -13.65 -1.98 0.81
CA GLY A 42 -14.05 -2.57 2.08
C GLY A 42 -14.26 -4.10 2.08
N ARG A 43 -14.04 -4.79 0.95
CA ARG A 43 -14.11 -6.27 0.89
C ARG A 43 -12.84 -6.91 1.48
N VAL A 44 -12.71 -6.85 2.81
CA VAL A 44 -11.50 -7.29 3.55
C VAL A 44 -11.09 -8.74 3.25
N SER A 45 -12.05 -9.66 3.18
CA SER A 45 -11.76 -11.07 2.87
C SER A 45 -11.16 -11.26 1.46
N GLU A 46 -11.65 -10.50 0.47
CA GLU A 46 -11.12 -10.55 -0.90
C GLU A 46 -9.72 -9.92 -0.96
N MET A 47 -9.55 -8.78 -0.29
CA MET A 47 -8.26 -8.10 -0.17
C MET A 47 -7.20 -9.00 0.47
N ALA A 48 -7.51 -9.64 1.60
CA ALA A 48 -6.59 -10.58 2.27
C ALA A 48 -6.15 -11.72 1.35
N ARG A 49 -7.12 -12.35 0.66
CA ARG A 49 -6.86 -13.43 -0.29
C ARG A 49 -5.95 -12.98 -1.43
N ARG A 50 -6.19 -11.79 -2.00
CA ARG A 50 -5.41 -11.26 -3.13
C ARG A 50 -4.01 -10.81 -2.74
N LEU A 51 -3.86 -10.31 -1.52
CA LEU A 51 -2.56 -9.96 -0.94
C LEU A 51 -1.78 -11.19 -0.43
N GLY A 52 -2.39 -12.40 -0.43
CA GLY A 52 -1.73 -13.62 0.02
C GLY A 52 -1.49 -13.67 1.53
N ILE A 53 -2.23 -12.90 2.33
CA ILE A 53 -2.08 -12.84 3.78
C ILE A 53 -3.39 -13.21 4.50
N GLY A 54 -3.27 -13.68 5.74
CA GLY A 54 -4.42 -13.95 6.59
C GLY A 54 -5.20 -12.67 6.94
N ARG A 55 -6.52 -12.80 7.14
CA ARG A 55 -7.38 -11.66 7.58
C ARG A 55 -6.89 -11.03 8.88
N SER A 56 -6.44 -11.83 9.85
CA SER A 56 -5.88 -11.32 11.11
C SER A 56 -4.61 -10.47 10.89
N THR A 57 -3.73 -10.90 9.98
CA THR A 57 -2.55 -10.13 9.58
C THR A 57 -2.95 -8.83 8.90
N LEU A 58 -3.93 -8.87 7.99
CA LEU A 58 -4.44 -7.67 7.32
C LEU A 58 -5.05 -6.68 8.33
N TYR A 59 -5.90 -7.13 9.25
CA TYR A 59 -6.46 -6.26 10.29
C TYR A 59 -5.41 -5.64 11.20
N ARG A 60 -4.35 -6.38 11.55
CA ARG A 60 -3.24 -5.82 12.33
C ARG A 60 -2.56 -4.69 11.56
N LYS A 61 -2.21 -4.92 10.29
CA LYS A 61 -1.58 -3.90 9.44
C LYS A 61 -2.50 -2.68 9.23
N LEU A 62 -3.81 -2.87 9.06
CA LEU A 62 -4.75 -1.76 8.97
C LEU A 62 -4.76 -0.91 10.24
N ARG A 63 -4.74 -1.52 11.43
CA ARG A 63 -4.62 -0.79 12.70
C ARG A 63 -3.30 -0.05 12.82
N ASP A 64 -2.19 -0.72 12.51
CA ASP A 64 -0.85 -0.11 12.59
C ASP A 64 -0.72 1.10 11.65
N LEU A 65 -1.49 1.12 10.56
CA LEU A 65 -1.55 2.21 9.59
C LEU A 65 -2.65 3.26 9.89
N GLY A 66 -3.49 3.07 10.90
CA GLY A 66 -4.64 3.93 11.20
C GLY A 66 -5.74 3.89 10.13
N LEU A 67 -5.91 2.75 9.45
CA LEU A 67 -6.82 2.54 8.32
C LEU A 67 -8.04 1.66 8.66
N ASP A 68 -8.19 1.22 9.92
CA ASP A 68 -9.24 0.29 10.36
C ASP A 68 -10.61 0.96 10.63
N GLY A 69 -10.72 2.29 10.43
CA GLY A 69 -11.94 3.09 10.67
C GLY A 69 -12.31 4.06 9.55
N THR A 70 -11.97 3.77 8.28
CA THR A 70 -12.44 4.58 7.15
C THR A 70 -13.83 4.10 6.68
N ASP A 71 -14.86 4.73 7.23
CA ASP A 71 -16.10 5.10 6.53
C ASP A 71 -15.97 6.57 6.08
#